data_AF-A0A829BIQ0-F1
#
_entry.id   AF-A0A829BIQ0-F1
#
_cell.length_a   1.000
_cell.length_b   1.000
_cell.length_c   1.000
_cell.angle_alpha   90.00
_cell.angle_beta   90.00
_cell.angle_gamma   90.00
#
_symmetry.space_group_name_H-M   'P 1'
#
loop_
_entity.id
_entity.type
_entity.pdbx_description
1 polymer ?
#
loop_
_entity_poly.entity_id
_entity_poly.type
_entity_poly.pdbx_seq_one_letter_code
_entity_poly.pdbx_strand_id
1 'polypeptide(L)' 'MSLSIGNPPYQDTALGNNITYAPPIYHEFMEEAYIIANKVSLITPARFLFNVGSTPKL' A
#
# COMPACT_ATOMS: atom_id res chain seq x y z
N MET A 1 16.69 -5.88 16.19
CA MET A 1 16.50 -4.97 15.03
C MET A 1 15.75 -5.74 13.97
N SER A 2 14.46 -5.48 13.79
CA SER A 2 13.62 -6.15 12.79
C SER A 2 13.60 -5.40 11.45
N LEU A 3 13.46 -6.15 10.35
CA LEU A 3 13.40 -5.64 8.98
C LEU A 3 12.19 -6.26 8.27
N SER A 4 11.29 -5.42 7.75
CA SER A 4 10.18 -5.82 6.87
C SER A 4 10.53 -5.52 5.41
N ILE A 5 10.44 -6.52 4.55
CA ILE A 5 10.66 -6.40 3.10
C ILE A 5 9.42 -6.97 2.40
N GLY A 6 8.86 -6.26 1.42
CA GLY A 6 7.66 -6.74 0.75
C GLY A 6 7.24 -5.97 -0.50
N ASN A 7 6.30 -6.56 -1.22
CA ASN A 7 5.55 -5.94 -2.31
C ASN A 7 4.07 -5.92 -1.91
N PRO A 8 3.58 -4.83 -1.27
CA PRO A 8 2.22 -4.75 -0.76
C PRO A 8 1.15 -4.97 -1.84
N PRO A 9 -0.02 -5.53 -1.49
CA PRO A 9 -1.13 -5.64 -2.42
C PRO A 9 -1.62 -4.25 -2.83
N TYR A 10 -1.84 -4.03 -4.13
CA TYR A 10 -2.15 -2.69 -4.64
C TYR A 10 -3.64 -2.35 -4.68
N GLN A 11 -4.49 -3.35 -4.79
CA GLN A 11 -5.94 -3.21 -4.98
C GLN A 11 -6.63 -4.26 -4.12
N ASP A 12 -7.79 -3.90 -3.59
CA ASP A 12 -8.66 -4.89 -2.97
C ASP A 12 -9.10 -5.93 -4.02
N THR A 13 -9.35 -7.16 -3.57
CA THR A 13 -10.08 -8.15 -4.35
C THR A 13 -11.48 -7.60 -4.60
N ALA A 14 -11.74 -7.11 -5.81
CA ALA A 14 -13.04 -6.58 -6.20
C ALA A 14 -14.16 -7.61 -5.93
N LEU A 15 -14.92 -7.42 -4.85
CA LEU A 15 -16.11 -8.18 -4.52
C LEU A 15 -17.30 -7.53 -5.24
N GLY A 16 -17.71 -8.13 -6.38
CA GLY A 16 -18.94 -7.76 -7.09
C GLY A 16 -18.77 -6.88 -8.34
N ASN A 17 -19.85 -6.21 -8.77
CA ASN A 17 -20.04 -5.56 -10.08
C ASN A 17 -19.16 -4.30 -10.34
N ASN A 18 -18.26 -3.91 -9.43
CA ASN A 18 -17.37 -2.74 -9.57
C ASN A 18 -16.02 -3.10 -10.21
N ILE A 19 -16.07 -3.73 -11.39
CA ILE A 19 -14.90 -4.16 -12.17
C ILE A 19 -13.99 -2.98 -12.54
N THR A 20 -14.51 -1.76 -12.55
CA THR A 20 -13.84 -0.56 -13.06
C THR A 20 -13.07 0.24 -12.01
N TYR A 21 -13.26 0.00 -10.71
CA TYR A 21 -12.54 0.75 -9.67
C TYR A 21 -12.38 -0.08 -8.39
N ALA A 22 -11.16 -0.56 -8.15
CA ALA A 22 -10.76 -1.13 -6.88
C ALA A 22 -9.96 -0.08 -6.08
N PRO A 23 -10.36 0.25 -4.84
CA PRO A 23 -9.62 1.20 -4.03
C PRO A 23 -8.22 0.66 -3.68
N PRO A 24 -7.23 1.55 -3.53
CA PRO A 24 -5.87 1.16 -3.17
C PRO A 24 -5.76 0.70 -1.71
N ILE A 25 -5.23 -0.51 -1.45
CA ILE A 25 -5.12 -1.11 -0.09
C ILE A 25 -3.70 -1.23 0.48
N TYR A 26 -2.65 -0.86 -0.28
CA TYR A 26 -1.26 -0.98 0.20
C TYR A 26 -0.96 -0.19 1.48
N HIS A 27 -1.76 0.85 1.78
CA HIS A 27 -1.58 1.66 2.97
C HIS A 27 -1.77 0.84 4.26
N GLU A 28 -2.71 -0.11 4.27
CA GLU A 28 -2.94 -1.03 5.39
C GLU A 28 -1.69 -1.85 5.71
N PHE A 29 -1.06 -2.41 4.67
CA PHE A 29 0.18 -3.17 4.83
C PHE A 29 1.35 -2.28 5.28
N MET A 30 1.43 -1.07 4.74
CA MET A 30 2.50 -0.12 5.08
C MET A 30 2.43 0.30 6.55
N GLU A 31 1.24 0.65 7.05
CA GLU A 31 1.03 1.05 8.44
C GLU A 31 1.45 -0.06 9.42
N GLU A 32 1.00 -1.29 9.18
CA GLU A 32 1.41 -2.44 10.00
C GLU A 32 2.92 -2.71 9.92
N ALA A 33 3.51 -2.61 8.73
CA ALA A 33 4.95 -2.78 8.55
C ALA A 33 5.76 -1.77 9.38
N TYR A 34 5.28 -0.52 9.49
CA TYR A 34 5.91 0.52 10.31
C TYR A 34 5.77 0.29 11.82
N ILE A 35 4.72 -0.41 12.27
CA ILE A 35 4.52 -0.76 13.68
C ILE A 35 5.45 -1.92 14.09
N ILE A 36 5.57 -2.95 13.24
CA ILE A 36 6.25 -4.20 13.62
C ILE A 36 7.77 -4.19 13.39
N ALA A 37 8.28 -3.29 12.54
CA ALA A 37 9.68 -3.32 12.10
C ALA A 37 10.43 -2.00 12.32
N ASN A 38 11.67 -2.09 12.79
CA ASN A 38 12.56 -0.92 12.91
C ASN A 38 13.02 -0.38 11.55
N LYS A 39 13.08 -1.25 10.53
CA LYS A 39 13.44 -0.90 9.15
C LYS A 39 12.44 -1.52 8.20
N VAL A 40 12.09 -0.78 7.15
CA VAL A 40 11.08 -1.19 6.15
C VAL A 40 11.60 -0.89 4.74
N SER A 41 11.46 -1.86 3.83
CA SER A 41 11.78 -1.72 2.40
C SER A 41 10.66 -2.32 1.56
N LEU A 42 9.84 -1.47 0.93
CA LEU A 42 8.66 -1.90 0.19
C LEU A 42 8.76 -1.49 -1.27
N ILE A 43 8.29 -2.37 -2.17
CA ILE A 43 8.04 -2.01 -3.56
C ILE A 43 6.72 -1.25 -3.60
N THR A 44 6.75 0.03 -3.97
CA THR A 44 5.56 0.89 -4.04
C THR A 44 5.39 1.49 -5.43
N PRO A 45 4.18 1.86 -5.84
CA PRO A 45 3.98 2.41 -7.18
C PRO A 45 4.60 3.80 -7.32
N ALA A 46 5.17 4.08 -8.50
CA ALA A 46 5.91 5.32 -8.77
C ALA A 46 5.08 6.61 -8.57
N ARG A 47 3.74 6.51 -8.51
CA ARG A 47 2.84 7.66 -8.25
C ARG A 47 3.13 8.38 -6.92
N PHE A 48 3.72 7.69 -5.95
CA PHE A 48 4.21 8.31 -4.71
C PHE A 48 5.29 9.38 -4.94
N LEU A 49 6.10 9.24 -5.99
CA LEU A 49 7.13 10.22 -6.32
C LEU A 49 6.56 11.54 -6.84
N PHE A 50 5.30 11.53 -7.28
CA PHE A 50 4.66 12.67 -7.92
C PHE A 50 3.53 13.28 -7.05
N ASN A 51 3.30 12.77 -5.83
CA ASN A 51 2.16 13.16 -4.98
C ASN A 51 0.81 13.09 -5.71
N VAL A 52 0.65 12.12 -6.61
CA VAL A 52 -0.57 11.92 -7.40
C VAL A 52 -1.26 10.61 -7.03
N GLY A 53 -2.60 10.63 -6.94
CA GLY A 53 -3.44 9.46 -6.68
C GLY A 53 -4.46 9.65 -5.57
N SER A 54 -5.40 8.71 -5.47
CA SER A 54 -6.53 8.74 -4.53
C SER A 54 -6.19 8.16 -3.15
N THR A 55 -4.91 7.98 -2.81
CA THR A 55 -4.52 7.53 -1.47
C THR A 55 -4.91 8.61 -0.46
N PRO A 56 -5.58 8.28 0.66
CA PRO A 56 -5.83 9.23 1.73
C PRO A 56 -4.52 9.90 2.15
N LYS A 57 -4.55 11.20 2.42
CA LYS A 57 -3.46 11.84 3.14
C LYS A 57 -3.44 11.23 4.54
N LEU A 58 -2.27 10.77 4.97
CA LEU A 58 -1.99 10.52 6.38
C LEU A 58 -2.29 11.78 7.21
#